data_AF-A0A931Q7M6-F1
#
_entry.id   AF-A0A931Q7M6-F1
#
_cell.length_a   1.000
_cell.length_b   1.000
_cell.length_c   1.000
_cell.angle_alpha   90.00
_cell.angle_beta   90.00
_cell.angle_gamma   90.00
#
_symmetry.space_group_name_H-M   'P 1'
#
loop_
_entity.id
_entity.type
_entity.pdbx_description
1 polymer ?
#
loop_
_entity_poly.entity_id
_entity_poly.type
_entity_poly.pdbx_seq_one_letter_code
_entity_poly.pdbx_strand_id
1 'polypeptide(L)'
;MFKKAPLFGFVWNISFILFAVQPGFAAGLEDLIPKGNDCHSCHESSHPVIQADLKKPSGECFLCHNDGEVPDEVIKTAMKAIQHPSPAGHEKNHRLSEMVTIPAGEFMMGEDYVKKAVGPKHKAYLDEYEIDRYDVTNGDYYQFVTKTERKPPKHWMDKRVFIEKKNHPVTFVSWYDAEAYCAWRGKRLPTEAEWEKAARGVDGRIFPWGNQFVKENANVYMLGIGDTSPVGQFEAGKSPYGVYDMAGNVFQWTQDWFKPYPNNSIENPNYGETHKVLRGGSFYDCSYYRCGPSFQTFNRIALSPKSVSISIGFRCARSHATQKSL
;
A
#
# COMPACT_ATOMS: atom_id res chain seq x y z
N MET A 1 -45.38 37.09 -57.29
CA MET A 1 -46.28 36.03 -56.80
C MET A 1 -45.86 35.67 -55.38
N PHE A 2 -46.81 35.77 -54.45
CA PHE A 2 -46.63 35.68 -53.00
C PHE A 2 -46.31 34.25 -52.49
N LYS A 3 -45.50 34.15 -51.41
CA LYS A 3 -45.86 33.64 -50.06
C LYS A 3 -44.57 33.31 -49.28
N LYS A 4 -44.20 34.13 -48.29
CA LYS A 4 -44.45 34.01 -46.83
C LYS A 4 -43.42 33.12 -46.10
N ALA A 5 -42.62 33.77 -45.24
CA ALA A 5 -42.03 33.16 -44.05
C ALA A 5 -43.13 32.82 -43.00
N PRO A 6 -42.83 31.99 -41.99
CA PRO A 6 -42.66 32.60 -40.68
C PRO A 6 -41.54 31.99 -39.80
N LEU A 7 -41.17 32.79 -38.81
CA LEU A 7 -40.45 32.45 -37.59
C LEU A 7 -41.12 31.30 -36.82
N PHE A 8 -40.30 30.49 -36.14
CA PHE A 8 -40.61 29.99 -34.81
C PHE A 8 -39.35 30.09 -33.93
N GLY A 9 -39.42 30.91 -32.90
CA GLY A 9 -38.62 30.71 -31.70
C GLY A 9 -39.26 29.64 -30.81
N PHE A 10 -38.51 29.13 -29.84
CA PHE A 10 -38.85 28.90 -28.43
C PHE A 10 -37.75 28.02 -27.82
N VAL A 11 -36.94 28.55 -26.89
CA VAL A 11 -37.04 28.40 -25.41
C VAL A 11 -36.31 27.15 -24.89
N TRP A 12 -35.52 27.40 -23.84
CA TRP A 12 -34.73 26.48 -23.04
C TRP A 12 -35.47 25.19 -22.65
N ASN A 13 -34.75 24.07 -22.66
CA ASN A 13 -34.94 23.03 -21.66
C ASN A 13 -33.61 22.35 -21.32
N ILE A 14 -33.07 22.73 -20.17
CA ILE A 14 -32.19 21.90 -19.37
C ILE A 14 -33.01 20.68 -18.96
N SER A 15 -32.63 19.49 -19.41
CA SER A 15 -33.17 18.23 -18.90
C SER A 15 -32.05 17.22 -18.79
N PHE A 16 -31.60 17.05 -17.55
CA PHE A 16 -31.14 15.81 -16.94
C PHE A 16 -30.74 14.68 -17.91
N ILE A 17 -29.44 14.55 -18.19
CA ILE A 17 -28.89 13.25 -18.57
C ILE A 17 -28.68 12.48 -17.26
N LEU A 18 -29.72 11.71 -16.91
CA LEU A 18 -29.69 10.69 -15.89
C LEU A 18 -28.63 9.63 -16.23
N PHE A 19 -27.85 9.29 -15.22
CA PHE A 19 -26.94 8.14 -15.17
C PHE A 19 -27.60 6.88 -15.73
N ALA A 20 -27.04 6.35 -16.81
CA ALA A 20 -27.17 4.93 -17.15
C ALA A 20 -25.82 4.27 -16.85
N VAL A 21 -25.58 3.93 -15.59
CA VAL A 21 -24.56 2.94 -15.23
C VAL A 21 -25.02 1.62 -15.83
N GLN A 22 -24.26 1.08 -16.78
CA GLN A 22 -24.55 -0.23 -17.34
C GLN A 22 -24.63 -1.27 -16.20
N PRO A 23 -25.72 -2.06 -16.11
CA PRO A 23 -25.83 -3.15 -15.16
C PRO A 23 -24.92 -4.28 -15.65
N GLY A 24 -23.73 -4.37 -15.06
CA GLY A 24 -22.70 -5.34 -15.42
C GLY A 24 -21.38 -5.15 -14.68
N PHE A 25 -21.17 -3.99 -14.03
CA PHE A 25 -19.90 -3.66 -13.36
C PHE A 25 -19.63 -4.40 -12.04
N ALA A 26 -20.64 -5.03 -11.43
CA ALA A 26 -20.48 -5.81 -10.19
C ALA A 26 -20.07 -7.27 -10.43
N ALA A 27 -20.23 -7.78 -11.66
CA ALA A 27 -20.18 -9.21 -11.96
C ALA A 27 -18.77 -9.85 -12.01
N GLY A 28 -17.73 -9.18 -11.51
CA GLY A 28 -16.37 -9.73 -11.44
C GLY A 28 -15.66 -9.54 -10.09
N LEU A 29 -16.21 -8.70 -9.20
CA LEU A 29 -15.70 -8.53 -7.83
C LEU A 29 -16.44 -9.41 -6.82
N GLU A 30 -17.69 -9.79 -7.11
CA GLU A 30 -18.49 -10.64 -6.23
C GLU A 30 -17.97 -12.08 -6.12
N ASP A 31 -17.24 -12.57 -7.12
CA ASP A 31 -16.62 -13.91 -7.10
C ASP A 31 -15.29 -13.93 -6.33
N LEU A 32 -14.76 -12.76 -5.95
CA LEU A 32 -13.56 -12.61 -5.12
C LEU A 32 -13.89 -12.39 -3.64
N ILE A 33 -15.17 -12.29 -3.29
CA ILE A 33 -15.66 -12.09 -1.92
C ILE A 33 -16.32 -13.41 -1.46
N PRO A 34 -15.81 -14.08 -0.41
CA PRO A 34 -16.47 -15.25 0.15
C PRO A 34 -17.90 -14.87 0.61
N LYS A 35 -18.91 -15.45 -0.03
CA LYS A 35 -20.32 -15.28 0.36
C LYS A 35 -20.60 -16.19 1.56
N GLY A 36 -20.44 -15.69 2.78
CA GLY A 36 -20.82 -16.39 4.00
C GLY A 36 -20.45 -15.62 5.27
N ASN A 37 -21.43 -15.36 6.13
CA ASN A 37 -21.31 -14.56 7.34
C ASN A 37 -21.26 -15.38 8.64
N ASP A 38 -20.98 -16.69 8.59
CA ASP A 38 -21.07 -17.54 9.78
C ASP A 38 -19.74 -18.19 10.14
N CYS A 39 -19.28 -17.91 11.36
CA CYS A 39 -18.09 -18.45 12.03
C CYS A 39 -18.13 -19.98 12.29
N HIS A 40 -19.11 -20.70 11.73
CA HIS A 40 -19.40 -22.11 12.03
C HIS A 40 -18.52 -23.13 11.28
N SER A 41 -17.72 -22.74 10.28
CA SER A 41 -16.91 -23.71 9.51
C SER A 41 -15.62 -24.17 10.19
N CYS A 42 -15.23 -23.58 11.33
CA CYS A 42 -13.91 -23.80 11.95
C CYS A 42 -13.93 -24.46 13.33
N HIS A 43 -15.09 -24.61 13.97
CA HIS A 43 -15.18 -25.18 15.31
C HIS A 43 -16.42 -26.08 15.45
N GLU A 44 -16.29 -27.36 15.09
CA GLU A 44 -17.21 -28.37 15.62
C GLU A 44 -16.75 -28.83 17.01
N SER A 45 -17.50 -28.33 18.00
CA SER A 45 -17.82 -28.95 19.30
C SER A 45 -16.83 -28.92 20.49
N SER A 46 -17.33 -28.22 21.53
CA SER A 46 -17.06 -28.30 22.97
C SER A 46 -15.64 -28.02 23.49
N HIS A 47 -15.48 -26.96 24.29
CA HIS A 47 -15.02 -27.13 25.68
C HIS A 47 -15.40 -25.93 26.58
N PRO A 48 -15.77 -26.18 27.85
CA PRO A 48 -16.01 -25.14 28.86
C PRO A 48 -14.70 -24.59 29.42
N VAL A 49 -14.72 -23.31 29.77
CA VAL A 49 -13.56 -22.50 30.18
C VAL A 49 -12.96 -22.94 31.51
N ILE A 50 -11.64 -23.16 31.55
CA ILE A 50 -10.79 -22.92 32.73
C ILE A 50 -9.50 -22.19 32.31
N GLN A 51 -9.28 -21.07 33.02
CA GLN A 51 -8.19 -20.08 33.06
C GLN A 51 -6.79 -20.62 32.69
N ALA A 52 -6.16 -20.13 31.62
CA ALA A 52 -5.44 -18.84 31.48
C ALA A 52 -3.95 -18.96 31.85
N ASP A 53 -3.14 -19.23 30.83
CA ASP A 53 -1.69 -19.09 30.84
C ASP A 53 -1.34 -18.08 29.72
N LEU A 54 -0.59 -17.03 30.04
CA LEU A 54 -0.25 -15.89 29.16
C LEU A 54 0.58 -16.28 27.92
N LYS A 55 0.75 -17.59 27.70
CA LYS A 55 1.24 -18.19 26.45
C LYS A 55 0.13 -18.42 25.42
N LYS A 56 -1.15 -18.25 25.78
CA LYS A 56 -2.31 -18.38 24.89
C LYS A 56 -3.49 -17.50 25.34
N PRO A 57 -3.65 -16.27 24.82
CA PRO A 57 -4.99 -15.70 24.69
C PRO A 57 -5.81 -16.58 23.72
N SER A 58 -7.13 -16.61 23.87
CA SER A 58 -8.02 -17.33 22.94
C SER A 58 -7.89 -16.75 21.52
N GLY A 59 -7.58 -17.63 20.55
CA GLY A 59 -6.85 -17.30 19.32
C GLY A 59 -7.61 -16.63 18.17
N GLU A 60 -8.93 -16.43 18.23
CA GLU A 60 -9.69 -15.67 17.21
C GLU A 60 -9.24 -14.19 17.12
N CYS A 61 -8.57 -13.68 18.16
CA CYS A 61 -7.99 -12.33 18.19
C CYS A 61 -6.57 -12.21 17.58
N PHE A 62 -5.89 -13.32 17.27
CA PHE A 62 -4.48 -13.32 16.82
C PHE A 62 -4.29 -12.91 15.35
N LEU A 63 -5.34 -13.00 14.52
CA LEU A 63 -5.26 -12.74 13.08
C LEU A 63 -5.20 -11.25 12.70
N CYS A 64 -5.59 -10.35 13.61
CA CYS A 64 -5.60 -8.89 13.41
C CYS A 64 -4.52 -8.15 14.22
N HIS A 65 -3.89 -8.80 15.20
CA HIS A 65 -2.86 -8.22 16.05
C HIS A 65 -1.68 -9.19 16.12
N ASN A 66 -0.67 -8.96 15.28
CA ASN A 66 0.62 -9.57 15.52
C ASN A 66 1.46 -8.54 16.28
N ASP A 67 1.98 -8.91 17.46
CA ASP A 67 2.84 -8.08 18.31
C ASP A 67 4.25 -7.86 17.72
N GLY A 68 4.39 -7.96 16.39
CA GLY A 68 5.64 -7.79 15.67
C GLY A 68 6.61 -8.96 15.79
N GLU A 69 6.22 -10.07 16.42
CA GLU A 69 6.99 -11.31 16.41
C GLU A 69 6.56 -12.18 15.22
N VAL A 70 7.48 -12.32 14.26
CA VAL A 70 7.34 -13.28 13.15
C VAL A 70 7.84 -14.63 13.65
N PRO A 71 7.02 -15.69 13.66
CA PRO A 71 7.45 -17.01 14.14
C PRO A 71 8.68 -17.52 13.38
N ASP A 72 9.63 -18.15 14.08
CA ASP A 72 10.90 -18.61 13.51
C ASP A 72 10.74 -19.54 12.29
N GLU A 73 9.67 -20.35 12.25
CA GLU A 73 9.39 -21.23 11.10
C GLU A 73 8.97 -20.46 9.84
N VAL A 74 8.34 -19.30 10.00
CA VAL A 74 8.03 -18.38 8.89
C VAL A 74 9.32 -17.73 8.39
N ILE A 75 10.21 -17.33 9.29
CA ILE A 75 11.54 -16.84 8.95
C ILE A 75 12.32 -17.91 8.18
N LYS A 76 12.36 -19.17 8.67
CA LYS A 76 13.05 -20.28 8.01
C LYS A 76 12.47 -20.62 6.64
N THR A 77 11.15 -20.60 6.49
CA THR A 77 10.48 -20.88 5.22
C THR A 77 10.76 -19.78 4.21
N ALA A 78 10.70 -18.52 4.63
CA ALA A 78 11.11 -17.40 3.81
C ALA A 78 12.60 -17.49 3.43
N MET A 79 13.49 -17.86 4.37
CA MET A 79 14.91 -18.08 4.10
C MET A 79 15.16 -19.21 3.10
N LYS A 80 14.33 -20.26 3.07
CA LYS A 80 14.39 -21.31 2.05
C LYS A 80 13.90 -20.83 0.68
N ALA A 81 12.86 -20.01 0.63
CA ALA A 81 12.39 -19.40 -0.62
C ALA A 81 13.47 -18.49 -1.24
N ILE A 82 14.26 -17.79 -0.41
CA ILE A 82 15.40 -16.97 -0.82
C ILE A 82 16.55 -17.78 -1.45
N GLN A 83 16.66 -19.08 -1.17
CA GLN A 83 17.70 -19.95 -1.73
C GLN A 83 17.42 -20.35 -3.20
N HIS A 84 16.26 -20.00 -3.74
CA HIS A 84 16.00 -20.12 -5.17
C HIS A 84 16.41 -18.82 -5.87
N PRO A 85 17.34 -18.87 -6.85
CA PRO A 85 17.79 -17.67 -7.53
C PRO A 85 16.61 -17.03 -8.26
N SER A 86 16.28 -15.81 -7.85
CA SER A 86 15.41 -14.92 -8.61
C SER A 86 16.00 -14.75 -10.03
N PRO A 87 15.17 -14.67 -11.09
CA PRO A 87 15.67 -14.40 -12.43
C PRO A 87 16.54 -13.14 -12.41
N ALA A 88 17.78 -13.25 -12.90
CA ALA A 88 18.76 -12.17 -12.90
C ALA A 88 18.15 -10.91 -13.55
N GLY A 89 17.80 -9.93 -12.73
CA GLY A 89 17.25 -8.65 -13.17
C GLY A 89 18.30 -7.88 -13.96
N HIS A 90 17.88 -7.33 -15.10
CA HIS A 90 18.68 -6.37 -15.87
C HIS A 90 19.19 -5.25 -14.96
N GLU A 91 20.52 -5.14 -14.82
CA GLU A 91 21.20 -4.00 -14.20
C GLU A 91 20.98 -2.74 -15.06
N LYS A 92 19.78 -2.16 -15.01
CA LYS A 92 19.62 -0.77 -15.38
C LYS A 92 20.20 0.06 -14.25
N ASN A 93 21.09 0.96 -14.60
CA ASN A 93 21.78 1.89 -13.70
C ASN A 93 20.78 2.97 -13.23
N HIS A 94 19.75 2.55 -12.48
CA HIS A 94 18.75 3.45 -11.92
C HIS A 94 19.45 4.36 -10.91
N ARG A 95 19.23 5.68 -11.00
CA ARG A 95 19.59 6.57 -9.90
C ARG A 95 18.61 6.29 -8.77
N LEU A 96 18.93 5.33 -7.90
CA LEU A 96 18.01 4.79 -6.88
C LEU A 96 17.51 5.82 -5.84
N SER A 97 18.06 7.04 -5.85
CA SER A 97 17.59 8.19 -5.07
C SER A 97 16.68 9.17 -5.85
N GLU A 98 16.27 8.80 -7.05
CA GLU A 98 15.41 9.62 -7.91
C GLU A 98 14.03 9.80 -7.28
N MET A 99 13.54 11.04 -7.30
CA MET A 99 12.22 11.40 -6.83
C MET A 99 11.36 11.86 -8.00
N VAL A 100 10.05 11.70 -7.85
CA VAL A 100 9.02 12.14 -8.77
C VAL A 100 8.27 13.30 -8.13
N THR A 101 8.16 14.43 -8.84
CA THR A 101 7.30 15.55 -8.44
C THR A 101 5.85 15.20 -8.67
N ILE A 102 5.03 15.31 -7.62
CA ILE A 102 3.58 15.14 -7.68
C ILE A 102 2.94 16.53 -7.60
N PRO A 103 2.23 16.97 -8.65
CA PRO A 103 1.72 18.33 -8.72
C PRO A 103 0.69 18.61 -7.61
N ALA A 104 0.66 19.86 -7.16
CA ALA A 104 -0.38 20.34 -6.26
C ALA A 104 -1.78 20.12 -6.84
N GLY A 105 -2.78 19.94 -5.98
CA GLY A 105 -4.18 19.88 -6.40
C GLY A 105 -5.01 18.85 -5.65
N GLU A 106 -6.31 18.88 -5.94
CA GLU A 106 -7.29 17.94 -5.40
C GLU A 106 -7.11 16.53 -5.99
N PHE A 107 -7.41 15.52 -5.18
CA PHE A 107 -7.61 14.15 -5.64
C PHE A 107 -8.71 13.46 -4.83
N MET A 108 -9.23 12.35 -5.36
CA MET A 108 -10.20 11.51 -4.65
C MET A 108 -9.47 10.48 -3.79
N MET A 109 -9.52 10.64 -2.47
CA MET A 109 -8.94 9.74 -1.48
C MET A 109 -9.99 8.76 -0.96
N GLY A 110 -9.57 7.51 -0.73
CA GLY A 110 -10.39 6.48 -0.15
C GLY A 110 -11.34 5.82 -1.15
N GLU A 111 -12.23 4.99 -0.61
CA GLU A 111 -13.22 4.22 -1.36
C GLU A 111 -14.42 3.79 -0.52
N ASP A 112 -15.61 3.68 -1.13
CA ASP A 112 -16.86 3.42 -0.40
C ASP A 112 -17.30 1.94 -0.36
N TYR A 113 -16.86 1.11 -1.32
CA TYR A 113 -17.50 -0.19 -1.58
C TYR A 113 -16.77 -1.42 -1.04
N VAL A 114 -15.57 -1.30 -0.43
CA VAL A 114 -14.75 -2.49 -0.07
C VAL A 114 -14.58 -2.70 1.43
N LYS A 115 -14.09 -1.70 2.16
CA LYS A 115 -13.75 -1.85 3.59
C LYS A 115 -14.16 -0.61 4.37
N LYS A 116 -14.67 -0.82 5.58
CA LYS A 116 -15.17 0.26 6.45
C LYS A 116 -14.11 1.34 6.75
N ALA A 117 -12.83 0.98 6.83
CA ALA A 117 -11.74 1.89 7.20
C ALA A 117 -11.12 2.68 6.02
N VAL A 118 -11.48 2.35 4.77
CA VAL A 118 -11.00 3.06 3.57
C VAL A 118 -11.99 4.10 3.07
N GLY A 119 -13.19 4.16 3.64
CA GLY A 119 -14.22 5.14 3.33
C GLY A 119 -14.40 6.21 4.43
N PRO A 120 -15.28 7.20 4.21
CA PRO A 120 -15.90 7.46 2.92
C PRO A 120 -14.89 8.03 1.92
N LYS A 121 -15.19 7.85 0.63
CA LYS A 121 -14.46 8.52 -0.45
C LYS A 121 -14.66 10.03 -0.32
N HIS A 122 -13.56 10.77 -0.32
CA HIS A 122 -13.59 12.22 -0.09
C HIS A 122 -12.53 12.94 -0.92
N LYS A 123 -12.75 14.24 -1.15
CA LYS A 123 -11.75 15.11 -1.75
C LYS A 123 -10.69 15.46 -0.71
N ALA A 124 -9.42 15.36 -1.11
CA ALA A 124 -8.30 15.89 -0.36
C ALA A 124 -7.46 16.79 -1.27
N TYR A 125 -6.99 17.92 -0.74
CA TYR A 125 -6.05 18.79 -1.42
C TYR A 125 -4.65 18.55 -0.86
N LEU A 126 -3.66 18.44 -1.76
CA LEU A 126 -2.25 18.36 -1.39
C LEU A 126 -1.49 19.43 -2.15
N ASP A 127 -0.57 20.10 -1.47
CA ASP A 127 0.46 20.90 -2.12
C ASP A 127 1.38 20.03 -2.98
N GLU A 128 2.22 20.67 -3.79
CA GLU A 128 3.25 19.96 -4.52
C GLU A 128 4.29 19.35 -3.56
N TYR A 129 4.69 18.12 -3.84
CA TYR A 129 5.71 17.41 -3.10
C TYR A 129 6.47 16.46 -4.04
N GLU A 130 7.58 15.94 -3.56
CA GLU A 130 8.33 14.90 -4.24
C GLU A 130 8.20 13.58 -3.45
N ILE A 131 8.15 12.46 -4.16
CA ILE A 131 8.17 11.12 -3.57
C ILE A 131 9.20 10.26 -4.28
N ASP A 132 9.88 9.37 -3.56
CA ASP A 132 10.84 8.46 -4.17
C ASP A 132 10.17 7.63 -5.27
N ARG A 133 10.82 7.56 -6.43
CA ARG A 133 10.34 6.78 -7.60
C ARG A 133 10.23 5.30 -7.26
N TYR A 134 11.13 4.80 -6.42
CA TYR A 134 11.30 3.42 -6.01
C TYR A 134 11.23 3.30 -4.48
N ASP A 135 10.96 2.09 -3.98
CA ASP A 135 11.17 1.80 -2.56
C ASP A 135 12.66 1.95 -2.18
N VAL A 136 12.93 2.24 -0.90
CA VAL A 136 14.31 2.28 -0.40
C VAL A 136 14.92 0.89 -0.54
N THR A 137 16.04 0.80 -1.25
CA THR A 137 16.69 -0.48 -1.51
C THR A 137 17.54 -0.93 -0.33
N ASN A 138 17.87 -2.23 -0.27
CA ASN A 138 18.88 -2.73 0.66
C ASN A 138 20.21 -1.97 0.47
N GLY A 139 20.65 -1.75 -0.77
CA GLY A 139 21.88 -1.03 -1.09
C GLY A 139 21.93 0.38 -0.53
N ASP A 140 20.82 1.11 -0.59
CA ASP A 140 20.70 2.45 -0.01
C ASP A 140 20.64 2.41 1.52
N TYR A 141 19.89 1.46 2.08
CA TYR A 141 19.77 1.30 3.53
C TYR A 141 21.10 0.86 4.19
N TYR A 142 21.93 0.12 3.46
CA TYR A 142 23.26 -0.28 3.94
C TYR A 142 24.19 0.92 4.11
N GLN A 143 24.11 1.92 3.24
CA GLN A 143 24.87 3.16 3.41
C GLN A 143 24.45 3.88 4.70
N PHE A 144 23.15 3.90 5.00
CA PHE A 144 22.66 4.46 6.25
C PHE A 144 23.20 3.70 7.47
N VAL A 145 23.02 2.37 7.51
CA VAL A 145 23.53 1.50 8.59
C VAL A 145 25.03 1.70 8.82
N THR A 146 25.82 1.73 7.75
CA THR A 146 27.28 1.88 7.85
C THR A 146 27.72 3.27 8.26
N LYS A 147 26.96 4.32 7.92
CA LYS A 147 27.31 5.72 8.26
C LYS A 147 26.81 6.15 9.63
N THR A 148 25.75 5.54 10.15
CA THR A 148 25.15 5.93 11.44
C THR A 148 25.30 4.87 12.52
N GLU A 149 25.96 3.75 12.22
CA GLU A 149 26.13 2.59 13.12
C GLU A 149 24.80 2.01 13.63
N ARG A 150 23.71 2.23 12.89
CA ARG A 150 22.39 1.75 13.29
C ARG A 150 22.30 0.24 13.10
N LYS A 151 21.51 -0.42 13.95
CA LYS A 151 21.35 -1.88 13.87
C LYS A 151 20.80 -2.29 12.49
N PRO A 152 21.47 -3.23 11.78
CA PRO A 152 20.97 -3.71 10.49
C PRO A 152 19.67 -4.53 10.66
N PRO A 153 18.88 -4.69 9.58
CA PRO A 153 17.75 -5.61 9.54
C PRO A 153 18.15 -7.02 9.99
N LYS A 154 17.28 -7.68 10.76
CA LYS A 154 17.60 -8.98 11.40
C LYS A 154 18.09 -10.04 10.43
N HIS A 155 17.62 -10.03 9.19
CA HIS A 155 17.93 -11.06 8.19
C HIS A 155 19.28 -10.86 7.47
N TRP A 156 20.02 -9.77 7.74
CA TRP A 156 21.31 -9.49 7.11
C TRP A 156 22.49 -10.29 7.69
N MET A 157 22.25 -11.23 8.62
CA MET A 157 23.31 -11.92 9.40
C MET A 157 24.35 -12.71 8.56
N ASP A 158 24.08 -13.06 7.29
CA ASP A 158 25.04 -13.78 6.41
C ASP A 158 25.75 -12.87 5.39
N LYS A 159 25.47 -11.56 5.30
CA LYS A 159 26.04 -10.56 4.34
C LYS A 159 25.98 -10.90 2.82
N ARG A 160 25.89 -12.17 2.40
CA ARG A 160 25.79 -12.65 1.02
C ARG A 160 24.38 -12.43 0.46
N VAL A 161 23.35 -12.72 1.27
CA VAL A 161 21.94 -12.42 0.96
C VAL A 161 21.73 -10.94 0.63
N PHE A 162 22.51 -10.06 1.26
CA PHE A 162 22.47 -8.61 1.00
C PHE A 162 22.98 -8.23 -0.40
N ILE A 163 24.03 -8.90 -0.90
CA ILE A 163 24.65 -8.55 -2.19
C ILE A 163 23.69 -8.88 -3.33
N GLU A 164 23.08 -10.07 -3.31
CA GLU A 164 22.11 -10.51 -4.32
C GLU A 164 20.83 -9.66 -4.30
N LYS A 165 20.43 -9.19 -3.11
CA LYS A 165 19.25 -8.35 -2.90
C LYS A 165 19.54 -6.86 -2.84
N LYS A 166 20.70 -6.41 -3.32
CA LYS A 166 21.10 -5.00 -3.22
C LYS A 166 20.05 -4.04 -3.79
N ASN A 167 19.41 -4.41 -4.91
CA ASN A 167 18.39 -3.59 -5.58
C ASN A 167 16.95 -3.96 -5.21
N HIS A 168 16.74 -4.88 -4.26
CA HIS A 168 15.42 -5.18 -3.70
C HIS A 168 15.07 -4.16 -2.62
N PRO A 169 13.78 -3.94 -2.32
CA PRO A 169 13.38 -3.11 -1.19
C PRO A 169 13.98 -3.65 0.11
N VAL A 170 14.38 -2.74 1.00
CA VAL A 170 14.75 -3.11 2.36
C VAL A 170 13.49 -3.55 3.13
N THR A 171 13.61 -4.64 3.87
CA THR A 171 12.53 -5.21 4.68
C THR A 171 12.98 -5.46 6.11
N PHE A 172 12.07 -5.89 6.99
CA PHE A 172 12.32 -6.01 8.43
C PHE A 172 12.76 -4.69 9.08
N VAL A 173 12.14 -3.59 8.65
CA VAL A 173 12.36 -2.24 9.17
C VAL A 173 11.09 -1.74 9.86
N SER A 174 11.26 -1.14 11.04
CA SER A 174 10.16 -0.54 11.79
C SER A 174 9.81 0.84 11.23
N TRP A 175 8.71 1.44 11.71
CA TRP A 175 8.37 2.81 11.35
C TRP A 175 9.47 3.80 11.79
N TYR A 176 10.05 3.58 12.98
CA TYR A 176 11.17 4.39 13.47
C TYR A 176 12.44 4.21 12.63
N ASP A 177 12.63 3.03 12.04
CA ASP A 177 13.74 2.77 11.11
C ASP A 177 13.59 3.57 9.83
N ALA A 178 12.39 3.48 9.25
CA ALA A 178 12.00 4.19 8.05
C ALA A 178 12.09 5.73 8.23
N GLU A 179 11.55 6.26 9.33
CA GLU A 179 11.58 7.68 9.65
C GLU A 179 13.02 8.21 9.75
N ALA A 180 13.87 7.58 10.57
CA ALA A 180 15.23 8.06 10.75
C ALA A 180 16.12 7.87 9.51
N TYR A 181 15.84 6.87 8.66
CA TYR A 181 16.47 6.79 7.34
C TYR A 181 16.07 8.00 6.47
N CYS A 182 14.78 8.30 6.36
CA CYS A 182 14.33 9.42 5.54
C CYS A 182 14.89 10.75 6.06
N ALA A 183 14.91 10.95 7.39
CA ALA A 183 15.52 12.11 8.02
C ALA A 183 17.03 12.22 7.70
N TRP A 184 17.77 11.11 7.75
CA TRP A 184 19.19 11.07 7.37
C TRP A 184 19.43 11.48 5.90
N ARG A 185 18.48 11.20 5.01
CA ARG A 185 18.51 11.66 3.60
C ARG A 185 18.02 13.09 3.40
N GLY A 186 17.66 13.83 4.46
CA GLY A 186 17.03 15.15 4.35
C GLY A 186 15.61 15.09 3.76
N LYS A 187 14.91 13.98 4.00
CA LYS A 187 13.55 13.68 3.56
C LYS A 187 12.66 13.36 4.77
N ARG A 188 11.43 12.90 4.53
CA ARG A 188 10.49 12.37 5.52
C ARG A 188 9.75 11.16 4.95
N LEU A 189 8.94 10.48 5.75
CA LEU A 189 7.95 9.55 5.20
C LEU A 189 6.85 10.33 4.46
N PRO A 190 6.25 9.76 3.38
CA PRO A 190 5.05 10.33 2.78
C PRO A 190 3.91 10.31 3.79
N THR A 191 3.02 11.30 3.71
CA THR A 191 1.72 11.15 4.35
C THR A 191 0.92 10.05 3.64
N GLU A 192 -0.09 9.52 4.30
CA GLU A 192 -0.98 8.53 3.71
C GLU A 192 -1.67 9.08 2.44
N ALA A 193 -2.11 10.34 2.50
CA ALA A 193 -2.76 11.01 1.38
C ALA A 193 -1.79 11.22 0.21
N GLU A 194 -0.54 11.62 0.50
CA GLU A 194 0.51 11.73 -0.51
C GLU A 194 0.75 10.39 -1.19
N TRP A 195 0.93 9.32 -0.40
CA TRP A 195 1.14 7.99 -0.95
C TRP A 195 0.01 7.58 -1.90
N GLU A 196 -1.26 7.77 -1.49
CA GLU A 196 -2.40 7.39 -2.34
C GLU A 196 -2.50 8.22 -3.61
N LYS A 197 -2.31 9.54 -3.53
CA LYS A 197 -2.28 10.40 -4.71
C LYS A 197 -1.17 9.96 -5.66
N ALA A 198 0.04 9.74 -5.16
CA ALA A 198 1.16 9.25 -5.95
C ALA A 198 0.88 7.90 -6.63
N ALA A 199 0.10 7.03 -5.99
CA ALA A 199 -0.26 5.71 -6.52
C ALA A 199 -1.32 5.80 -7.62
N ARG A 200 -2.37 6.62 -7.43
CA ARG A 200 -3.61 6.53 -8.24
C ARG A 200 -3.93 7.75 -9.08
N GLY A 201 -3.19 8.85 -8.93
CA GLY A 201 -3.54 10.10 -9.62
C GLY A 201 -4.78 10.77 -9.02
N VAL A 202 -5.53 11.48 -9.86
CA VAL A 202 -6.71 12.26 -9.44
C VAL A 202 -8.04 11.57 -9.72
N ASP A 203 -8.03 10.53 -10.55
CA ASP A 203 -9.24 9.86 -11.08
C ASP A 203 -9.79 8.76 -10.18
N GLY A 204 -9.09 8.42 -9.09
CA GLY A 204 -9.54 7.40 -8.15
C GLY A 204 -9.50 5.97 -8.71
N ARG A 205 -8.55 5.66 -9.60
CA ARG A 205 -8.34 4.28 -10.10
C ARG A 205 -8.03 3.27 -8.99
N ILE A 206 -8.33 1.99 -9.22
CA ILE A 206 -8.16 0.90 -8.22
C ILE A 206 -6.70 0.46 -8.07
N PHE A 207 -5.98 0.38 -9.19
CA PHE A 207 -4.57 0.01 -9.26
C PHE A 207 -3.78 1.14 -9.93
N PRO A 208 -2.45 1.22 -9.75
CA PRO A 208 -1.65 2.29 -10.35
C PRO A 208 -1.84 2.42 -11.88
N TRP A 209 -2.01 1.28 -12.56
CA TRP A 209 -2.20 1.18 -14.00
C TRP A 209 -3.67 1.26 -14.48
N GLY A 210 -4.65 1.34 -13.58
CA GLY A 210 -6.07 1.45 -13.96
C GLY A 210 -7.02 0.64 -13.07
N ASN A 211 -8.20 0.31 -13.60
CA ASN A 211 -9.26 -0.35 -12.83
C ASN A 211 -9.33 -1.87 -13.02
N GLN A 212 -8.65 -2.40 -14.02
CA GLN A 212 -8.58 -3.82 -14.29
C GLN A 212 -7.31 -4.40 -13.67
N PHE A 213 -7.46 -5.48 -12.91
CA PHE A 213 -6.33 -6.17 -12.34
C PHE A 213 -5.52 -6.84 -13.46
N VAL A 214 -4.21 -6.62 -13.46
CA VAL A 214 -3.26 -7.25 -14.38
C VAL A 214 -2.15 -7.83 -13.52
N LYS A 215 -2.09 -9.14 -13.43
CA LYS A 215 -1.20 -9.89 -12.53
C LYS A 215 0.27 -9.59 -12.81
N GLU A 216 0.62 -9.39 -14.07
CA GLU A 216 1.99 -9.18 -14.56
C GLU A 216 2.49 -7.74 -14.31
N ASN A 217 1.66 -6.85 -13.77
CA ASN A 217 2.03 -5.46 -13.49
C ASN A 217 2.57 -5.25 -12.08
N ALA A 218 2.58 -6.26 -11.21
CA ALA A 218 3.03 -6.10 -9.84
C ALA A 218 3.52 -7.41 -9.23
N ASN A 219 4.48 -7.32 -8.30
CA ASN A 219 4.85 -8.45 -7.47
C ASN A 219 3.83 -8.67 -6.34
N VAL A 220 2.78 -9.42 -6.64
CA VAL A 220 1.73 -9.80 -5.68
C VAL A 220 1.72 -11.32 -5.49
N TYR A 221 1.08 -11.80 -4.42
CA TYR A 221 1.04 -13.25 -4.13
C TYR A 221 0.54 -14.08 -5.33
N MET A 222 -0.39 -13.55 -6.13
CA MET A 222 -0.92 -14.22 -7.32
C MET A 222 0.14 -14.44 -8.40
N LEU A 223 1.17 -13.59 -8.49
CA LEU A 223 2.30 -13.73 -9.42
C LEU A 223 3.14 -14.97 -9.11
N GLY A 224 3.28 -15.33 -7.83
CA GLY A 224 3.97 -16.54 -7.41
C GLY A 224 5.49 -16.44 -7.35
N ILE A 225 6.07 -15.22 -7.31
CA ILE A 225 7.52 -15.04 -7.10
C ILE A 225 7.94 -15.55 -5.71
N GLY A 226 7.11 -15.32 -4.69
CA GLY A 226 7.35 -15.83 -3.33
C GLY A 226 8.41 -15.04 -2.53
N ASP A 227 8.92 -13.95 -3.09
CA ASP A 227 9.91 -13.05 -2.48
C ASP A 227 9.74 -11.64 -3.07
N THR A 228 10.41 -10.66 -2.47
CA THR A 228 10.66 -9.33 -3.05
C THR A 228 11.27 -9.45 -4.45
N SER A 229 10.97 -8.47 -5.30
CA SER A 229 11.62 -8.28 -6.60
C SER A 229 12.51 -7.02 -6.55
N PRO A 230 13.53 -6.92 -7.43
CA PRO A 230 14.22 -5.65 -7.67
C PRO A 230 13.22 -4.52 -7.88
N VAL A 231 13.49 -3.36 -7.29
CA VAL A 231 12.64 -2.19 -7.45
C VAL A 231 12.58 -1.79 -8.92
N GLY A 232 11.40 -1.39 -9.38
CA GLY A 232 11.24 -0.95 -10.76
C GLY A 232 11.15 -2.06 -11.81
N GLN A 233 11.10 -3.34 -11.41
CA GLN A 233 10.99 -4.47 -12.33
C GLN A 233 9.73 -4.41 -13.22
N PHE A 234 8.62 -3.88 -12.69
CA PHE A 234 7.32 -3.88 -13.36
C PHE A 234 7.04 -2.54 -14.06
N GLU A 235 7.54 -2.40 -15.29
CA GLU A 235 7.41 -1.18 -16.08
C GLU A 235 5.94 -0.76 -16.33
N ALA A 236 5.08 -1.73 -16.66
CA ALA A 236 3.65 -1.52 -16.85
C ALA A 236 2.88 -1.30 -15.53
N GLY A 237 3.54 -1.51 -14.39
CA GLY A 237 3.00 -1.35 -13.05
C GLY A 237 3.08 0.07 -12.48
N LYS A 238 3.72 1.00 -13.19
CA LYS A 238 3.89 2.38 -12.75
C LYS A 238 2.56 3.07 -12.47
N SER A 239 2.60 3.97 -11.49
CA SER A 239 1.55 4.96 -11.28
C SER A 239 1.46 5.98 -12.44
N PRO A 240 0.40 6.80 -12.51
CA PRO A 240 0.27 7.88 -13.49
C PRO A 240 1.43 8.88 -13.48
N TYR A 241 2.09 9.03 -12.33
CA TYR A 241 3.23 9.92 -12.15
C TYR A 241 4.58 9.21 -12.39
N GLY A 242 4.57 7.91 -12.69
CA GLY A 242 5.76 7.12 -12.94
C GLY A 242 6.45 6.57 -11.69
N VAL A 243 5.70 6.45 -10.59
CA VAL A 243 6.17 5.84 -9.34
C VAL A 243 5.96 4.33 -9.42
N TYR A 244 7.00 3.55 -9.13
CA TYR A 244 6.97 2.09 -9.22
C TYR A 244 6.56 1.45 -7.90
N ASP A 245 6.11 0.20 -7.99
CA ASP A 245 5.86 -0.67 -6.83
C ASP A 245 4.83 -0.05 -5.85
N MET A 246 3.89 0.74 -6.36
CA MET A 246 2.75 1.27 -5.59
C MET A 246 1.65 0.22 -5.38
N ALA A 247 1.81 -0.98 -5.96
CA ALA A 247 0.99 -2.15 -5.72
C ALA A 247 1.92 -3.37 -5.64
N GLY A 248 1.87 -4.12 -4.53
CA GLY A 248 2.72 -5.27 -4.30
C GLY A 248 4.15 -4.92 -3.88
N ASN A 249 5.05 -5.88 -4.08
CA ASN A 249 6.41 -5.94 -3.54
C ASN A 249 6.41 -5.87 -2.00
N VAL A 250 6.34 -4.70 -1.39
CA VAL A 250 6.30 -4.54 0.07
C VAL A 250 5.25 -3.53 0.49
N PHE A 251 4.63 -3.77 1.66
CA PHE A 251 3.87 -2.75 2.34
C PHE A 251 4.79 -1.60 2.71
N GLN A 252 4.30 -0.37 2.59
CA GLN A 252 5.12 0.82 2.78
C GLN A 252 4.59 1.63 3.96
N TRP A 253 5.48 1.89 4.93
CA TRP A 253 5.20 2.82 6.03
C TRP A 253 4.87 4.21 5.52
N THR A 254 3.88 4.85 6.15
CA THR A 254 3.54 6.26 5.96
C THR A 254 3.69 7.02 7.28
N GLN A 255 3.69 8.35 7.22
CA GLN A 255 3.86 9.21 8.40
C GLN A 255 2.66 9.11 9.37
N ASP A 256 1.47 8.85 8.86
CA ASP A 256 0.20 9.02 9.55
C ASP A 256 -0.07 7.94 10.60
N TRP A 257 -0.65 8.39 11.71
CA TRP A 257 -1.35 7.51 12.64
C TRP A 257 -2.66 7.02 12.01
N PHE A 258 -3.04 5.78 12.30
CA PHE A 258 -4.28 5.20 11.77
C PHE A 258 -5.48 5.85 12.46
N LYS A 259 -6.07 6.82 11.80
CA LYS A 259 -7.26 7.55 12.25
C LYS A 259 -8.41 7.35 11.24
N PRO A 260 -9.68 7.52 11.68
CA PRO A 260 -10.81 7.52 10.76
C PRO A 260 -10.63 8.61 9.72
N TYR A 261 -11.05 8.34 8.49
CA TYR A 261 -11.18 9.38 7.48
C TYR A 261 -12.26 10.40 7.88
N PRO A 262 -12.21 11.63 7.33
CA PRO A 262 -13.25 12.63 7.57
C PRO A 262 -14.64 12.04 7.33
N ASN A 263 -15.56 12.28 8.27
CA ASN A 263 -16.94 11.77 8.26
C ASN A 263 -17.09 10.24 8.35
N ASN A 264 -16.03 9.49 8.63
CA ASN A 264 -16.16 8.08 8.99
C ASN A 264 -16.51 7.94 10.48
N SER A 265 -17.76 7.56 10.76
CA SER A 265 -18.27 7.33 12.12
C SER A 265 -18.18 5.88 12.59
N ILE A 266 -17.58 4.99 11.79
CA ILE A 266 -17.48 3.58 12.13
C ILE A 266 -16.31 3.40 13.10
N GLU A 267 -16.57 2.81 14.26
CA GLU A 267 -15.51 2.51 15.23
C GLU A 267 -14.54 1.44 14.73
N ASN A 268 -13.27 1.60 15.07
CA ASN A 268 -12.23 0.61 14.82
C ASN A 268 -11.26 0.61 16.02
N PRO A 269 -10.97 -0.55 16.63
CA PRO A 269 -10.10 -0.62 17.81
C PRO A 269 -8.67 -0.15 17.55
N ASN A 270 -8.24 -0.13 16.28
CA ASN A 270 -6.91 0.34 15.90
C ASN A 270 -6.84 1.85 15.67
N TYR A 271 -7.99 2.56 15.69
CA TYR A 271 -7.97 4.01 15.54
C TYR A 271 -7.32 4.71 16.73
N GLY A 272 -6.53 5.73 16.42
CA GLY A 272 -5.81 6.53 17.41
C GLY A 272 -4.33 6.63 17.08
N GLU A 273 -3.51 6.91 18.08
CA GLU A 273 -2.06 7.12 17.93
C GLU A 273 -1.25 5.92 18.44
N THR A 274 -1.79 4.72 18.19
CA THR A 274 -1.17 3.45 18.59
C THR A 274 -0.58 2.70 17.40
N HIS A 275 -1.15 2.88 16.20
CA HIS A 275 -0.77 2.19 14.98
C HIS A 275 -0.48 3.18 13.86
N LYS A 276 0.56 2.90 13.06
CA LYS A 276 0.91 3.67 11.86
C LYS A 276 0.33 3.00 10.63
N VAL A 277 0.02 3.80 9.62
CA VAL A 277 -0.59 3.30 8.38
C VAL A 277 0.47 2.70 7.46
N LEU A 278 0.15 1.53 6.88
CA LEU A 278 0.86 0.97 5.74
C LEU A 278 -0.03 0.88 4.51
N ARG A 279 0.59 1.05 3.34
CA ARG A 279 -0.05 1.06 2.03
C ARG A 279 0.61 0.10 1.05
N GLY A 280 -0.03 -0.15 -0.08
CA GLY A 280 0.58 -0.81 -1.25
C GLY A 280 0.43 -2.32 -1.33
N GLY A 281 0.18 -3.02 -0.23
CA GLY A 281 0.21 -4.49 -0.22
C GLY A 281 1.61 -5.03 -0.42
N SER A 282 1.77 -6.34 -0.58
CA SER A 282 3.10 -6.95 -0.75
C SER A 282 3.05 -8.24 -1.58
N PHE A 283 4.22 -8.79 -1.90
CA PHE A 283 4.34 -10.13 -2.50
C PHE A 283 3.78 -11.23 -1.57
N TYR A 284 3.73 -10.94 -0.26
CA TYR A 284 3.25 -11.82 0.80
C TYR A 284 2.00 -11.20 1.45
N ASP A 285 0.93 -11.12 0.65
CA ASP A 285 -0.30 -10.38 0.94
C ASP A 285 -1.18 -11.07 2.01
N CYS A 286 -1.93 -10.26 2.76
CA CYS A 286 -3.10 -10.59 3.56
C CYS A 286 -4.15 -11.48 2.87
N SER A 287 -4.17 -11.53 1.53
CA SER A 287 -5.01 -12.49 0.78
C SER A 287 -4.61 -13.95 1.05
N TYR A 288 -3.34 -14.20 1.39
CA TYR A 288 -2.86 -15.49 1.89
C TYR A 288 -3.62 -15.90 3.18
N TYR A 289 -4.02 -14.91 3.98
CA TYR A 289 -4.83 -15.08 5.19
C TYR A 289 -6.34 -14.86 4.94
N ARG A 290 -6.78 -14.86 3.66
CA ARG A 290 -8.18 -14.65 3.21
C ARG A 290 -8.78 -13.27 3.57
N CYS A 291 -7.95 -12.25 3.79
CA CYS A 291 -8.42 -10.88 4.09
C CYS A 291 -8.68 -9.99 2.85
N GLY A 292 -8.75 -10.61 1.66
CA GLY A 292 -8.86 -9.94 0.37
C GLY A 292 -7.55 -9.31 -0.13
N PRO A 293 -7.53 -8.77 -1.37
CA PRO A 293 -6.37 -8.08 -1.94
C PRO A 293 -6.03 -6.82 -1.13
N SER A 294 -4.74 -6.59 -0.86
CA SER A 294 -4.28 -5.38 -0.16
C SER A 294 -3.51 -4.39 -1.03
N PHE A 295 -3.22 -4.77 -2.29
CA PHE A 295 -2.46 -4.00 -3.26
C PHE A 295 -3.28 -2.98 -4.08
N GLN A 296 -4.53 -2.74 -3.68
CA GLN A 296 -5.35 -1.65 -4.23
C GLN A 296 -4.83 -0.32 -3.70
N THR A 297 -4.85 0.74 -4.51
CA THR A 297 -4.23 2.04 -4.17
C THR A 297 -4.90 2.74 -2.98
N PHE A 298 -6.15 2.41 -2.67
CA PHE A 298 -6.88 2.96 -1.51
C PHE A 298 -6.79 2.06 -0.27
N ASN A 299 -6.32 0.83 -0.42
CA ASN A 299 -6.27 -0.08 0.71
C ASN A 299 -5.18 0.38 1.70
N ARG A 300 -5.52 0.26 2.98
CA ARG A 300 -4.66 0.63 4.10
C ARG A 300 -4.74 -0.44 5.19
N ILE A 301 -3.62 -0.71 5.83
CA ILE A 301 -3.57 -1.52 7.06
C ILE A 301 -2.89 -0.69 8.16
N ALA A 302 -2.97 -1.16 9.40
CA ALA A 302 -2.40 -0.48 10.54
C ALA A 302 -1.64 -1.47 11.40
N LEU A 303 -0.38 -1.15 11.73
CA LEU A 303 0.45 -1.95 12.62
C LEU A 303 1.13 -1.04 13.64
N SER A 304 1.56 -1.62 14.76
CA SER A 304 2.38 -0.93 15.74
C SER A 304 3.63 -0.35 15.06
N PRO A 305 4.08 0.87 15.41
CA PRO A 305 5.28 1.46 14.81
C PRO A 305 6.57 0.64 15.07
N LYS A 306 6.53 -0.32 16.00
CA LYS A 306 7.63 -1.25 16.29
C LYS A 306 7.62 -2.51 15.42
N SER A 307 6.51 -2.79 14.72
CA SER A 307 6.36 -4.01 13.93
C SER A 307 7.38 -4.05 12.79
N VAL A 308 7.91 -5.25 12.53
CA VAL A 308 8.81 -5.53 11.41
C VAL A 308 8.37 -6.83 10.74
N SER A 309 8.51 -6.91 9.43
CA SER A 309 8.16 -8.12 8.66
C SER A 309 8.97 -8.17 7.38
N ILE A 310 9.07 -9.37 6.79
CA ILE A 310 9.64 -9.58 5.45
C ILE A 310 8.88 -8.83 4.36
N SER A 311 7.61 -8.52 4.61
CA SER A 311 6.74 -7.83 3.65
C SER A 311 6.59 -6.33 3.91
N ILE A 312 7.36 -5.76 4.84
CA ILE A 312 7.26 -4.34 5.23
C ILE A 312 8.56 -3.62 4.89
N GLY A 313 8.45 -2.60 4.05
CA GLY A 313 9.49 -1.63 3.71
C GLY A 313 8.93 -0.21 3.76
N PHE A 314 9.52 0.69 2.96
CA PHE A 314 9.10 2.09 2.90
C PHE A 314 9.74 2.82 1.70
N ARG A 315 9.25 4.03 1.47
CA ARG A 315 9.85 5.04 0.60
C ARG A 315 9.80 6.41 1.27
N CYS A 316 10.61 7.36 0.81
CA CYS A 316 10.61 8.71 1.37
C CYS A 316 9.86 9.70 0.47
N ALA A 317 9.51 10.85 1.05
CA ALA A 317 8.96 12.02 0.40
C ALA A 317 9.65 13.29 0.89
N ARG A 318 9.48 14.38 0.16
CA ARG A 318 10.04 15.70 0.48
C ARG A 318 9.00 16.77 0.13
N SER A 319 8.71 17.63 1.08
CA SER A 319 7.87 18.81 0.82
C SER A 319 8.62 19.81 -0.04
N HIS A 320 7.94 20.47 -0.98
CA HIS A 320 8.54 21.62 -1.65
C HIS A 320 8.71 22.76 -0.62
N ALA A 321 9.90 23.36 -0.53
CA ALA A 321 10.08 24.54 0.30
C ALA A 321 9.19 25.66 -0.27
N THR A 322 8.21 26.12 0.49
CA THR A 322 7.50 27.35 0.14
C THR A 322 8.52 28.46 0.27
N GLN A 323 8.90 29.10 -0.84
CA GLN A 323 9.62 30.37 -0.76
C GLN A 323 8.70 31.33 0.00
N LYS A 324 9.01 31.60 1.26
CA LYS A 324 8.42 32.74 1.96
C LYS A 324 8.91 33.97 1.20
N SER A 325 8.03 34.56 0.40
CA SER A 325 8.23 35.93 -0.07
C SER A 325 8.41 36.81 1.17
N LEU A 326 9.60 37.36 1.34
CA LEU A 326 9.93 38.33 2.38
C LEU A 326 9.11 39.60 2.22
#